data_AF-A0A432ZYW7-F1
#
_entry.id   AF-A0A432ZYW7-F1
#
_cell.length_a   1.000
_cell.length_b   1.000
_cell.length_c   1.000
_cell.angle_alpha   90.00
_cell.angle_beta   90.00
_cell.angle_gamma   90.00
#
_symmetry.space_group_name_H-M   'P 1'
#
loop_
_entity.id
_entity.type
_entity.pdbx_description
1 polymer ?
#
loop_
_entity_poly.entity_id
_entity_poly.type
_entity_poly.pdbx_seq_one_letter_code
_entity_poly.pdbx_strand_id
1 'polypeptide(L)'
;MNSTPAEPANTPLIPDLLVTTVIAWLGVAFCSLSCVVISYKAFQEYNRLRFGCVVLGALVLILCVVNTQRIWGNVTDDQYSIFRTINLILFIDLMVAITFDLGGRFYLPKDRVNVLYWSTIVATAIVNVMLIMAVVLQHMYTSAMGTTIDKVMRICWPVSVFLAYWYAFHPVIKIKKVGSTETHSSVVAVGICSANDDIRYLTGMGVLLLLHIIAVLIVIPYPPEYKELNIIESSFATALRSGLLGFYSFPPSATVILAVRRRFHRDSLNDKHLGPGIRLPDNDSNV
;
A
#
# COMPACT_ATOMS: atom_id res chain seq x y z
N MET A 1 -46.71 39.52 6.57
CA MET A 1 -45.66 38.86 7.37
C MET A 1 -44.78 38.10 6.41
N ASN A 2 -43.56 38.60 6.19
CA ASN A 2 -42.57 37.97 5.33
C ASN A 2 -41.99 36.77 6.07
N SER A 3 -42.26 35.56 5.59
CA SER A 3 -41.52 34.36 5.95
C SER A 3 -40.25 34.32 5.11
N THR A 4 -39.16 34.87 5.65
CA THR A 4 -37.81 34.54 5.21
C THR A 4 -37.63 33.01 5.29
N PRO A 5 -37.12 32.34 4.25
CA PRO A 5 -36.63 30.98 4.41
C PRO A 5 -35.49 31.03 5.41
N ALA A 6 -35.58 30.27 6.49
CA ALA A 6 -34.46 30.03 7.36
C ALA A 6 -33.33 29.45 6.51
N GLU A 7 -32.18 30.14 6.48
CA GLU A 7 -30.93 29.57 5.98
C GLU A 7 -30.72 28.22 6.68
N PRO A 8 -30.35 27.15 5.95
CA PRO A 8 -30.04 25.88 6.58
C PRO A 8 -28.88 26.10 7.56
N ALA A 9 -29.19 25.93 8.85
CA ALA A 9 -28.25 26.06 9.93
C ALA A 9 -27.02 25.18 9.68
N ASN A 10 -25.92 25.87 9.36
CA ASN A 10 -24.56 25.61 9.80
C ASN A 10 -24.04 24.18 9.57
N THR A 11 -23.21 24.05 8.53
CA THR A 11 -22.07 23.11 8.47
C THR A 11 -21.57 22.73 9.86
N PRO A 12 -21.36 21.44 10.19
CA PRO A 12 -20.90 21.05 11.51
C PRO A 12 -19.63 21.84 11.86
N LEU A 13 -19.74 22.70 12.87
CA LEU A 13 -18.63 23.50 13.38
C LEU A 13 -17.56 22.52 13.88
N ILE A 14 -16.32 22.63 13.39
CA ILE A 14 -15.21 21.80 13.86
C ILE A 14 -14.87 22.26 15.29
N PRO A 15 -15.09 21.43 16.33
CA PRO A 15 -14.91 21.85 17.72
C PRO A 15 -13.47 22.28 18.02
N ASP A 16 -12.46 21.54 17.56
CA ASP A 16 -11.04 21.90 17.72
C ASP A 16 -10.40 22.31 16.37
N LEU A 17 -10.86 23.45 15.84
CA LEU A 17 -10.43 23.97 14.54
C LEU A 17 -8.90 24.12 14.41
N LEU A 18 -8.22 24.57 15.47
CA LEU A 18 -6.76 24.72 15.47
C LEU A 18 -6.05 23.37 15.34
N VAL A 19 -6.43 22.40 16.19
CA VAL A 19 -5.79 21.07 16.22
C VAL A 19 -6.00 20.35 14.89
N THR A 20 -7.23 20.36 14.38
CA THR A 20 -7.56 19.77 13.08
C THR A 20 -6.75 20.40 11.95
N THR A 21 -6.63 21.73 11.95
CA THR A 21 -5.88 22.48 10.92
C THR A 21 -4.39 22.14 10.96
N VAL A 22 -3.79 22.12 12.17
CA VAL A 22 -2.37 21.77 12.34
C VAL A 22 -2.10 20.34 11.85
N ILE A 23 -2.92 19.37 12.24
CA ILE A 23 -2.76 17.97 11.83
C ILE A 23 -2.90 17.81 10.31
N ALA A 24 -3.89 18.47 9.69
CA ALA A 24 -4.10 18.40 8.24
C ALA A 24 -2.89 18.96 7.48
N TRP A 25 -2.35 20.11 7.89
CA TRP A 25 -1.15 20.70 7.28
C TRP A 25 0.12 19.88 7.54
N LEU A 26 0.26 19.25 8.71
CA LEU A 26 1.35 18.30 8.96
C LEU A 26 1.28 17.11 7.99
N GLY A 27 0.08 16.60 7.71
CA GLY A 27 -0.14 15.57 6.69
C GLY A 27 0.32 16.01 5.29
N VAL A 28 -0.01 17.25 4.89
CA VAL A 28 0.46 17.84 3.63
C VAL A 28 1.99 17.96 3.61
N ALA A 29 2.61 18.46 4.68
CA ALA A 29 4.06 18.63 4.78
C ALA A 29 4.80 17.27 4.72
N PHE A 30 4.27 16.25 5.40
CA PHE A 30 4.85 14.91 5.33
C PHE A 30 4.73 14.30 3.93
N CYS A 31 3.57 14.45 3.28
CA CYS A 31 3.36 13.93 1.93
C CYS A 31 4.21 14.67 0.89
N SER A 32 4.42 15.97 1.05
CA SER A 32 5.28 16.74 0.13
C SER A 32 6.73 16.31 0.25
N LEU A 33 7.25 16.17 1.49
CA LEU A 33 8.60 15.67 1.73
C LEU A 33 8.77 14.25 1.16
N SER A 34 7.81 13.36 1.43
CA SER A 34 7.82 12.00 0.90
C SER A 34 7.81 11.99 -0.64
N CYS A 35 6.97 12.82 -1.27
CA CYS A 35 6.90 12.91 -2.72
C CYS A 35 8.22 13.39 -3.34
N VAL A 36 8.91 14.34 -2.69
CA VAL A 36 10.26 14.79 -3.11
C VAL A 36 11.26 13.65 -3.02
N VAL A 37 11.27 12.91 -1.90
CA VAL A 37 12.18 11.76 -1.71
C VAL A 37 11.92 10.66 -2.76
N ILE A 38 10.67 10.28 -2.97
CA ILE A 38 10.26 9.28 -3.97
C ILE A 38 10.68 9.74 -5.37
N SER A 39 10.44 11.01 -5.71
CA SER A 39 10.78 11.57 -7.02
C SER A 39 12.30 11.57 -7.24
N TYR A 40 13.06 12.08 -6.27
CA TYR A 40 14.52 12.07 -6.34
C TYR A 40 15.07 10.66 -6.59
N LYS A 41 14.54 9.66 -5.90
CA LYS A 41 14.96 8.26 -6.06
C LYS A 41 14.50 7.64 -7.38
N ALA A 42 13.31 7.99 -7.86
CA ALA A 42 12.83 7.56 -9.17
C ALA A 42 13.67 8.13 -10.32
N PHE A 43 14.20 9.35 -10.17
CA PHE A 43 15.10 9.96 -11.16
C PHE A 43 16.51 9.35 -11.14
N GLN A 44 17.03 8.99 -9.95
CA GLN A 44 18.36 8.37 -9.84
C GLN A 44 18.41 6.97 -10.45
N GLU A 45 17.39 6.14 -10.24
CA GLU A 45 17.33 4.80 -10.82
C GLU A 45 15.93 4.55 -11.38
N TYR A 46 15.77 4.84 -12.66
CA TYR A 46 14.48 4.79 -13.34
C TYR A 46 13.95 3.36 -13.43
N ASN A 47 12.72 3.17 -12.95
CA ASN A 47 11.94 1.95 -13.13
C ASN A 47 10.45 2.34 -13.27
N ARG A 48 9.70 1.61 -14.11
CA ARG A 48 8.27 1.87 -14.36
C ARG A 48 7.45 1.83 -13.07
N LEU A 49 7.75 0.91 -12.16
CA LEU A 49 7.08 0.83 -10.85
C LEU A 49 7.39 2.04 -9.96
N ARG A 50 8.62 2.56 -10.00
CA ARG A 50 9.00 3.76 -9.24
C ARG A 50 8.34 5.01 -9.79
N PHE A 51 8.22 5.11 -11.11
CA PHE A 51 7.43 6.16 -11.74
C PHE A 51 5.95 6.07 -11.32
N GLY A 52 5.40 4.86 -11.23
CA GLY A 52 4.07 4.64 -10.62
C GLY A 52 3.96 5.17 -9.19
N CYS A 53 4.97 4.93 -8.34
CA CYS A 53 5.03 5.51 -6.99
C CYS A 53 5.08 7.04 -6.99
N VAL A 54 5.75 7.68 -7.95
CA VAL A 54 5.77 9.15 -8.09
C VAL A 54 4.39 9.67 -8.45
N VAL A 55 3.76 9.10 -9.48
CA VAL A 55 2.42 9.51 -9.93
C VAL A 55 1.41 9.36 -8.79
N LEU A 56 1.44 8.22 -8.10
CA LEU A 56 0.54 7.99 -6.99
C LEU A 56 0.87 8.87 -5.77
N GLY A 57 2.16 9.11 -5.50
CA GLY A 57 2.60 10.05 -4.45
C GLY A 57 2.09 11.47 -4.69
N ALA A 58 2.11 11.94 -5.95
CA ALA A 58 1.53 13.22 -6.33
C ALA A 58 0.00 13.23 -6.13
N LEU A 59 -0.70 12.15 -6.50
CA LEU A 59 -2.15 12.02 -6.26
C LEU A 59 -2.49 12.00 -4.76
N VAL A 60 -1.69 11.33 -3.92
CA VAL A 60 -1.86 11.34 -2.46
C VAL A 60 -1.62 12.74 -1.89
N LEU A 61 -0.62 13.47 -2.39
CA LEU A 61 -0.39 14.86 -2.00
C LEU A 61 -1.56 15.77 -2.37
N ILE A 62 -2.11 15.64 -3.59
CA ILE A 62 -3.32 16.36 -4.01
C ILE A 62 -4.47 16.02 -3.04
N LEU A 63 -4.66 14.75 -2.70
CA LEU A 63 -5.70 14.33 -1.76
C LEU A 63 -5.51 14.96 -0.37
N CYS A 64 -4.28 15.13 0.12
CA CYS A 64 -4.01 15.85 1.37
C CYS A 64 -4.42 17.32 1.29
N VAL A 65 -4.07 18.01 0.19
CA VAL A 65 -4.44 19.42 -0.01
C VAL A 65 -5.96 19.57 -0.07
N VAL A 66 -6.64 18.70 -0.82
CA VAL A 66 -8.10 18.67 -0.92
C VAL A 66 -8.73 18.37 0.45
N ASN A 67 -8.14 17.49 1.26
CA ASN A 67 -8.62 17.23 2.62
C ASN A 67 -8.54 18.47 3.50
N THR A 68 -7.44 19.23 3.44
CA THR A 68 -7.30 20.50 4.17
C THR A 68 -8.33 21.52 3.67
N GLN A 69 -8.59 21.57 2.36
CA GLN A 69 -9.60 22.46 1.78
C GLN A 69 -11.03 22.22 2.31
N ARG A 70 -11.34 21.02 2.83
CA ARG A 70 -12.64 20.72 3.48
C ARG A 70 -12.85 21.49 4.78
N ILE A 71 -11.77 21.89 5.47
CA ILE A 71 -11.85 22.68 6.72
C ILE A 71 -12.55 24.02 6.44
N TRP A 72 -12.19 24.67 5.34
CA TRP A 72 -12.76 25.97 4.94
C TRP A 72 -14.02 25.85 4.07
N GLY A 73 -14.53 24.64 3.84
CA GLY A 73 -15.74 24.43 3.04
C GLY A 73 -15.57 24.59 1.52
N ASN A 74 -14.34 24.70 1.02
CA ASN A 74 -14.07 24.82 -0.42
C ASN A 74 -14.33 23.52 -1.19
N VAL A 75 -14.34 22.38 -0.49
CA VAL A 75 -14.58 21.05 -1.05
C VAL A 75 -15.65 20.37 -0.23
N THR A 76 -16.66 19.82 -0.92
CA THR A 76 -17.74 19.04 -0.29
C THR A 76 -17.27 17.63 0.07
N ASP A 77 -17.91 17.02 1.07
CA ASP A 77 -17.55 15.67 1.51
C ASP A 77 -17.77 14.60 0.41
N ASP A 78 -18.75 14.81 -0.47
CA ASP A 78 -19.02 13.93 -1.61
C ASP A 78 -17.91 14.00 -2.66
N GLN A 79 -17.47 15.21 -3.03
CA GLN A 79 -16.33 15.40 -3.93
C GLN A 79 -15.07 14.77 -3.36
N TYR A 80 -14.79 15.00 -2.07
CA TYR A 80 -13.66 14.38 -1.41
C TYR A 80 -13.74 12.85 -1.40
N SER A 81 -14.93 12.30 -1.16
CA SER A 81 -15.17 10.85 -1.18
C SER A 81 -14.77 10.24 -2.53
N ILE A 82 -15.14 10.87 -3.65
CA ILE A 82 -14.76 10.41 -5.00
C ILE A 82 -13.23 10.40 -5.16
N PHE A 83 -12.57 11.53 -4.88
CA PHE A 83 -11.11 11.63 -5.01
C PHE A 83 -10.39 10.60 -4.14
N ARG A 84 -10.86 10.39 -2.91
CA ARG A 84 -10.31 9.40 -2.00
C ARG A 84 -10.50 7.98 -2.51
N THR A 85 -11.67 7.63 -3.05
CA THR A 85 -11.94 6.29 -3.56
C THR A 85 -11.12 5.97 -4.80
N ILE A 86 -11.00 6.92 -5.74
CA ILE A 86 -10.14 6.76 -6.92
C ILE A 86 -8.67 6.56 -6.50
N ASN A 87 -8.19 7.40 -5.56
CA ASN A 87 -6.83 7.27 -5.04
C ASN A 87 -6.61 5.91 -4.36
N LEU A 88 -7.59 5.43 -3.60
CA LEU A 88 -7.51 4.13 -2.92
C LEU A 88 -7.45 2.97 -3.91
N ILE A 89 -8.26 2.96 -4.96
CA ILE A 89 -8.22 1.93 -6.02
C ILE A 89 -6.82 1.87 -6.65
N LEU A 90 -6.31 3.02 -7.10
CA LEU A 90 -4.99 3.12 -7.71
C LEU A 90 -3.88 2.70 -6.74
N PHE A 91 -4.05 3.00 -5.45
CA PHE A 91 -3.12 2.58 -4.41
C PHE A 91 -3.11 1.08 -4.21
N ILE A 92 -4.26 0.43 -4.10
CA ILE A 92 -4.34 -1.03 -3.95
C ILE A 92 -3.70 -1.72 -5.15
N ASP A 93 -4.02 -1.26 -6.37
CA ASP A 93 -3.50 -1.85 -7.61
C ASP A 93 -1.97 -1.73 -7.68
N LEU A 94 -1.42 -0.55 -7.37
CA LEU A 94 0.02 -0.33 -7.36
C LEU A 94 0.70 -1.20 -6.28
N MET A 95 0.13 -1.27 -5.09
CA MET A 95 0.65 -2.09 -3.98
C MET A 95 0.71 -3.57 -4.34
N VAL A 96 -0.35 -4.10 -4.95
CA VAL A 96 -0.41 -5.49 -5.41
C VAL A 96 0.60 -5.72 -6.54
N ALA A 97 0.69 -4.80 -7.51
CA ALA A 97 1.64 -4.89 -8.61
C ALA A 97 3.09 -4.92 -8.14
N ILE A 98 3.47 -4.04 -7.21
CA ILE A 98 4.84 -4.03 -6.64
C ILE A 98 5.09 -5.31 -5.83
N THR A 99 4.11 -5.75 -5.05
CA THR A 99 4.23 -6.98 -4.25
C THR A 99 4.39 -8.21 -5.14
N PHE A 100 3.70 -8.25 -6.29
CA PHE A 100 3.88 -9.30 -7.29
C PHE A 100 5.23 -9.22 -8.01
N ASP A 101 5.73 -8.04 -8.37
CA ASP A 101 7.07 -7.87 -8.96
C ASP A 101 8.15 -8.35 -7.99
N LEU A 102 8.04 -8.00 -6.72
CA LEU A 102 8.95 -8.44 -5.67
C LEU A 102 8.84 -9.96 -5.44
N GLY A 103 7.63 -10.45 -5.21
CA GLY A 103 7.33 -11.85 -4.96
C GLY A 103 7.77 -12.77 -6.09
N GLY A 104 7.48 -12.38 -7.34
CA GLY A 104 7.80 -13.15 -8.54
C GLY A 104 9.31 -13.39 -8.77
N ARG A 105 10.18 -12.58 -8.14
CA ARG A 105 11.64 -12.79 -8.17
C ARG A 105 12.08 -13.97 -7.30
N PHE A 106 11.29 -14.36 -6.30
CA PHE A 106 11.57 -15.51 -5.43
C PHE A 106 11.06 -16.84 -6.00
N TYR A 107 10.15 -16.80 -6.98
CA TYR A 107 9.63 -18.00 -7.64
C TYR A 107 10.49 -18.42 -8.84
N LEU A 108 10.53 -19.73 -9.10
CA LEU A 108 10.93 -20.27 -10.39
C LEU A 108 9.93 -19.84 -11.47
N PRO A 109 10.35 -19.59 -12.73
CA PRO A 109 9.45 -19.12 -13.79
C PRO A 109 8.18 -19.96 -13.97
N LYS A 110 8.27 -21.29 -13.74
CA LYS A 110 7.14 -22.23 -13.85
C LYS A 110 6.13 -22.12 -12.71
N ASP A 111 6.55 -21.65 -11.53
CA ASP A 111 5.73 -21.65 -10.30
C ASP A 111 5.18 -20.26 -9.93
N ARG A 112 5.46 -19.24 -10.75
CA ARG A 112 5.02 -17.85 -10.54
C ARG A 112 3.51 -17.71 -10.52
N VAL A 113 2.81 -18.44 -11.39
CA VAL A 113 1.34 -18.40 -11.47
C VAL A 113 0.80 -19.56 -10.64
N ASN A 114 0.31 -19.25 -9.45
CA ASN A 114 -0.24 -20.23 -8.52
C ASN A 114 -1.61 -19.77 -7.96
N VAL A 115 -2.21 -20.57 -7.09
CA VAL A 115 -3.53 -20.25 -6.50
C VAL A 115 -3.51 -18.92 -5.74
N LEU A 116 -2.41 -18.58 -5.06
CA LEU A 116 -2.28 -17.33 -4.31
C LEU A 116 -2.20 -16.09 -5.22
N TYR A 117 -1.58 -16.24 -6.39
CA TYR A 117 -1.57 -15.22 -7.42
C TYR A 117 -3.00 -14.92 -7.88
N TRP A 118 -3.77 -15.95 -8.24
CA TRP A 118 -5.16 -15.81 -8.69
C TRP A 118 -6.08 -15.28 -7.59
N SER A 119 -5.96 -15.79 -6.35
CA SER A 119 -6.78 -15.33 -5.23
C SER A 119 -6.56 -13.85 -4.95
N THR A 120 -5.31 -13.37 -5.05
CA THR A 120 -4.97 -11.96 -4.86
C THR A 120 -5.60 -11.09 -5.97
N ILE A 121 -5.51 -11.49 -7.24
CA ILE A 121 -6.14 -10.75 -8.34
C ILE A 121 -7.65 -10.68 -8.17
N VAL A 122 -8.29 -11.80 -7.83
CA VAL A 122 -9.76 -11.86 -7.63
C VAL A 122 -10.17 -10.98 -6.45
N ALA A 123 -9.46 -11.05 -5.32
CA ALA A 123 -9.74 -10.22 -4.15
C ALA A 123 -9.61 -8.72 -4.47
N THR A 124 -8.54 -8.31 -5.16
CA THR A 124 -8.34 -6.91 -5.59
C THR A 124 -9.45 -6.45 -6.54
N ALA A 125 -9.80 -7.27 -7.54
CA ALA A 125 -10.86 -6.95 -8.48
C ALA A 125 -12.21 -6.77 -7.77
N ILE A 126 -12.56 -7.64 -6.82
CA ILE A 126 -13.79 -7.52 -6.02
C ILE A 126 -13.78 -6.21 -5.23
N VAL A 127 -12.69 -5.89 -4.53
CA VAL A 127 -12.59 -4.65 -3.75
C VAL A 127 -12.75 -3.42 -4.65
N ASN A 128 -12.09 -3.38 -5.81
CA ASN A 128 -12.18 -2.25 -6.73
C ASN A 128 -13.59 -2.10 -7.31
N VAL A 129 -14.23 -3.19 -7.75
CA VAL A 129 -15.61 -3.16 -8.26
C VAL A 129 -16.57 -2.67 -7.18
N MET A 130 -16.43 -3.14 -5.95
CA MET A 130 -17.30 -2.72 -4.85
C MET A 130 -17.07 -1.25 -4.45
N LEU A 131 -15.83 -0.74 -4.53
CA LEU A 131 -15.52 0.68 -4.33
C LEU A 131 -16.14 1.56 -5.44
N ILE A 132 -16.09 1.12 -6.70
CA ILE A 132 -16.75 1.82 -7.82
C ILE A 132 -18.27 1.82 -7.61
N MET A 133 -18.85 0.67 -7.28
CA MET A 133 -20.28 0.55 -6.96
C MET A 133 -20.69 1.47 -5.81
N ALA A 134 -19.86 1.60 -4.78
CA ALA A 134 -20.11 2.49 -3.66
C ALA A 134 -20.23 3.97 -4.11
N VAL A 135 -19.32 4.42 -4.97
CA VAL A 135 -19.35 5.80 -5.52
C VAL A 135 -20.59 6.02 -6.38
N VAL A 136 -20.92 5.06 -7.25
CA VAL A 136 -22.13 5.14 -8.10
C VAL A 136 -23.39 5.21 -7.24
N LEU A 137 -23.50 4.36 -6.22
CA LEU A 137 -24.65 4.35 -5.31
C LEU A 137 -24.75 5.61 -4.46
N GLN A 138 -23.62 6.19 -4.05
CA GLN A 138 -23.58 7.47 -3.33
C GLN A 138 -24.19 8.61 -4.16
N HIS A 139 -23.99 8.61 -5.48
CA HIS A 139 -24.39 9.70 -6.35
C HIS A 139 -25.75 9.51 -7.05
N MET A 140 -26.12 8.28 -7.40
CA MET A 140 -27.26 8.03 -8.30
C MET A 140 -28.53 7.53 -7.59
N TYR A 141 -28.41 6.90 -6.42
CA TYR A 141 -29.54 6.16 -5.85
C TYR A 141 -29.73 6.35 -4.35
N THR A 142 -28.77 5.89 -3.54
CA THR A 142 -28.94 5.77 -2.08
C THR A 142 -27.63 6.09 -1.38
N SER A 143 -27.46 7.34 -0.96
CA SER A 143 -26.28 7.83 -0.25
C SER A 143 -25.91 6.97 0.97
N ALA A 144 -26.91 6.51 1.73
CA ALA A 144 -26.71 5.65 2.89
C ALA A 144 -26.07 4.29 2.53
N MET A 145 -26.61 3.59 1.52
CA MET A 145 -26.10 2.27 1.12
C MET A 145 -24.69 2.37 0.52
N GLY A 146 -24.46 3.38 -0.32
CA GLY A 146 -23.13 3.63 -0.90
C GLY A 146 -22.08 3.94 0.18
N THR A 147 -22.44 4.73 1.19
CA THR A 147 -21.56 5.02 2.34
C THR A 147 -21.23 3.79 3.17
N THR A 148 -22.20 2.90 3.39
CA THR A 148 -21.95 1.63 4.08
C THR A 148 -20.99 0.74 3.30
N ILE A 149 -21.20 0.57 2.00
CA ILE A 149 -20.34 -0.26 1.15
C ILE A 149 -18.91 0.32 1.13
N ASP A 150 -18.77 1.63 0.96
CA ASP A 150 -17.47 2.31 0.99
C ASP A 150 -16.73 2.07 2.32
N LYS A 151 -17.41 2.20 3.47
CA LYS A 151 -16.83 1.89 4.78
C LYS A 151 -16.38 0.44 4.89
N VAL A 152 -17.20 -0.52 4.48
CA VAL A 152 -16.85 -1.95 4.54
C VAL A 152 -15.64 -2.24 3.65
N MET A 153 -15.61 -1.71 2.43
CA MET A 153 -14.48 -1.93 1.51
C MET A 153 -13.19 -1.29 2.01
N ARG A 154 -13.25 -0.19 2.75
CA ARG A 154 -12.07 0.40 3.42
C ARG A 154 -11.47 -0.48 4.51
N ILE A 155 -12.25 -1.36 5.10
CA ILE A 155 -11.79 -2.36 6.06
C ILE A 155 -11.29 -3.61 5.34
N CYS A 156 -11.89 -3.94 4.19
CA CYS A 156 -11.57 -5.17 3.45
C CYS A 156 -10.36 -5.05 2.51
N TRP A 157 -10.02 -3.88 1.97
CA TRP A 157 -8.89 -3.76 1.03
C TRP A 157 -7.52 -4.27 1.56
N PRO A 158 -7.17 -4.17 2.86
CA PRO A 158 -5.93 -4.72 3.37
C PRO A 158 -5.85 -6.24 3.22
N VAL A 159 -6.98 -6.94 3.10
CA VAL A 159 -7.02 -8.39 2.82
C VAL A 159 -6.39 -8.69 1.46
N SER A 160 -6.67 -7.89 0.44
CA SER A 160 -6.08 -8.07 -0.89
C SER A 160 -4.57 -7.89 -0.86
N VAL A 161 -4.09 -6.88 -0.12
CA VAL A 161 -2.66 -6.66 0.08
C VAL A 161 -2.03 -7.78 0.92
N PHE A 162 -2.72 -8.27 1.96
CA PHE A 162 -2.26 -9.40 2.75
C PHE A 162 -2.10 -10.67 1.90
N LEU A 163 -3.04 -10.97 1.00
CA LEU A 163 -2.91 -12.10 0.07
C LEU A 163 -1.70 -11.91 -0.87
N ALA A 164 -1.46 -10.67 -1.34
CA ALA A 164 -0.27 -10.36 -2.14
C ALA A 164 1.03 -10.60 -1.35
N TYR A 165 1.08 -10.18 -0.08
CA TYR A 165 2.20 -10.47 0.81
C TYR A 165 2.37 -11.97 1.02
N TRP A 166 1.28 -12.68 1.30
CA TRP A 166 1.31 -14.13 1.47
C TRP A 166 1.84 -14.82 0.22
N TYR A 167 1.43 -14.38 -0.98
CA TYR A 167 2.01 -14.83 -2.24
C TYR A 167 3.53 -14.56 -2.31
N ALA A 168 3.99 -13.36 -1.95
CA ALA A 168 5.42 -13.01 -1.99
C ALA A 168 6.26 -13.81 -1.00
N PHE A 169 5.71 -14.16 0.17
CA PHE A 169 6.40 -14.93 1.22
C PHE A 169 6.28 -16.44 1.08
N HIS A 170 5.28 -16.95 0.37
CA HIS A 170 5.04 -18.38 0.22
C HIS A 170 6.26 -19.21 -0.28
N PRO A 171 7.12 -18.75 -1.21
CA PRO A 171 8.31 -19.53 -1.60
C PRO A 171 9.40 -19.53 -0.52
N VAL A 172 9.38 -18.57 0.42
CA VAL A 172 10.29 -18.51 1.58
C VAL A 172 9.79 -19.43 2.71
N ILE A 173 8.47 -19.58 2.84
CA ILE A 173 7.82 -20.39 3.87
C ILE A 173 7.75 -21.88 3.48
N LYS A 174 7.63 -22.19 2.18
CA LYS A 174 7.65 -23.58 1.72
C LYS A 174 9.04 -24.21 1.93
N ILE A 175 9.18 -24.96 3.02
CA ILE A 175 10.29 -25.88 3.24
C ILE A 175 10.24 -26.95 2.14
N LYS A 176 11.19 -26.92 1.21
CA LYS A 176 11.40 -28.07 0.32
C LYS A 176 12.03 -29.19 1.16
N LYS A 177 11.30 -30.29 1.35
CA LYS A 177 11.87 -31.57 1.79
C LYS A 177 12.82 -32.06 0.70
N VAL A 178 14.10 -31.71 0.80
CA VAL A 178 15.17 -32.31 0.01
C VAL A 178 15.78 -33.41 0.88
N GLY A 179 15.52 -34.68 0.49
CA GLY A 179 16.24 -35.86 1.00
C GLY A 179 16.30 -36.04 2.53
N SER A 180 15.29 -36.69 3.11
CA SER A 180 15.30 -37.37 4.44
C SER A 180 15.82 -36.65 5.69
N THR A 181 16.16 -35.36 5.65
CA THR A 181 16.45 -34.58 6.86
C THR A 181 15.48 -33.42 6.93
N GLU A 182 14.57 -33.51 7.90
CA GLU A 182 13.66 -32.42 8.24
C GLU A 182 14.48 -31.25 8.78
N THR A 183 14.73 -30.26 7.93
CA THR A 183 15.32 -29.00 8.37
C THR A 183 14.21 -28.18 9.03
N HIS A 184 14.35 -28.01 10.35
CA HIS A 184 13.41 -27.30 11.20
C HIS A 184 13.11 -25.87 10.70
N SER A 185 11.84 -25.50 10.86
CA SER A 185 11.21 -24.19 10.67
C SER A 185 12.17 -23.04 10.32
N SER A 186 12.31 -22.80 9.02
CA SER A 186 13.06 -21.69 8.44
C SER A 186 12.50 -20.31 8.81
N VAL A 187 11.33 -20.22 9.45
CA VAL A 187 10.69 -18.96 9.84
C VAL A 187 11.52 -18.21 10.90
N VAL A 188 12.17 -18.94 11.83
CA VAL A 188 13.03 -18.35 12.87
C VAL A 188 14.42 -18.00 12.30
N ALA A 189 14.91 -18.77 11.32
CA ALA A 189 16.17 -18.47 10.63
C ALA A 189 16.06 -17.31 9.63
N VAL A 190 14.88 -17.03 9.09
CA VAL A 190 14.61 -15.81 8.30
C VAL A 190 14.64 -14.56 9.20
N GLY A 191 14.23 -14.68 10.48
CA GLY A 191 14.36 -13.60 11.47
C GLY A 191 15.78 -13.39 12.00
N ILE A 192 16.56 -14.46 12.24
CA ILE A 192 17.89 -14.40 12.89
C ILE A 192 19.05 -14.31 11.87
N CYS A 193 18.92 -14.93 10.70
CA CYS A 193 19.98 -14.96 9.68
C CYS A 193 19.83 -13.86 8.62
N SER A 194 18.85 -12.96 8.79
CA SER A 194 18.65 -11.77 7.97
C SER A 194 19.25 -10.53 8.61
N ALA A 195 20.57 -10.51 8.70
CA ALA A 195 21.35 -9.31 8.94
C ALA A 195 21.40 -8.36 7.71
N ASN A 196 20.69 -8.67 6.62
CA ASN A 196 20.63 -7.87 5.39
C ASN A 196 19.30 -7.13 5.26
N ASP A 197 19.36 -5.92 4.70
CA ASP A 197 18.31 -4.88 4.77
C ASP A 197 16.93 -5.30 4.23
N ASP A 198 16.83 -6.28 3.33
CA ASP A 198 15.61 -6.71 2.63
C ASP A 198 14.43 -7.12 3.52
N ILE A 199 14.69 -7.85 4.62
CA ILE A 199 13.62 -8.30 5.52
C ILE A 199 13.19 -7.18 6.48
N ARG A 200 14.07 -6.20 6.74
CA ARG A 200 13.68 -4.96 7.45
C ARG A 200 12.69 -4.15 6.62
N TYR A 201 12.85 -4.09 5.29
CA TYR A 201 11.88 -3.42 4.41
C TYR A 201 10.52 -4.11 4.47
N LEU A 202 10.48 -5.43 4.31
CA LEU A 202 9.21 -6.18 4.27
C LEU A 202 8.48 -6.16 5.62
N THR A 203 9.23 -6.25 6.73
CA THR A 203 8.69 -6.12 8.09
C THR A 203 8.22 -4.68 8.38
N GLY A 204 9.00 -3.67 7.97
CA GLY A 204 8.64 -2.26 8.12
C GLY A 204 7.38 -1.89 7.34
N MET A 205 7.21 -2.43 6.13
CA MET A 205 5.98 -2.27 5.35
C MET A 205 4.79 -2.96 6.02
N GLY A 206 4.98 -4.15 6.59
CA GLY A 206 3.95 -4.84 7.38
C GLY A 206 3.50 -4.02 8.59
N VAL A 207 4.44 -3.39 9.31
CA VAL A 207 4.15 -2.50 10.45
C VAL A 207 3.37 -1.26 10.01
N LEU A 208 3.76 -0.62 8.91
CA LEU A 208 3.03 0.55 8.38
C LEU A 208 1.63 0.19 7.89
N LEU A 209 1.47 -0.98 7.25
CA LEU A 209 0.16 -1.48 6.85
C LEU A 209 -0.73 -1.74 8.07
N LEU A 210 -0.18 -2.37 9.12
CA LEU A 210 -0.88 -2.61 10.38
C LEU A 210 -1.31 -1.29 11.03
N LEU A 211 -0.41 -0.30 11.09
CA LEU A 211 -0.71 1.02 11.64
C LEU A 211 -1.82 1.73 10.84
N HIS A 212 -1.85 1.53 9.52
CA HIS A 212 -2.91 2.05 8.66
C HIS A 212 -4.26 1.39 8.96
N ILE A 213 -4.29 0.08 9.14
CA ILE A 213 -5.51 -0.65 9.51
C ILE A 213 -6.02 -0.15 10.85
N ILE A 214 -5.15 -0.04 11.86
CA ILE A 214 -5.51 0.45 13.20
C ILE A 214 -6.14 1.85 13.10
N ALA A 215 -5.54 2.76 12.34
CA ALA A 215 -6.07 4.11 12.16
C ALA A 215 -7.48 4.13 11.55
N VAL A 216 -7.73 3.31 10.53
CA VAL A 216 -9.05 3.19 9.91
C VAL A 216 -10.06 2.57 10.88
N LEU A 217 -9.65 1.58 11.68
CA LEU A 217 -10.53 0.90 12.64
C LEU A 217 -10.97 1.82 13.79
N ILE A 218 -10.10 2.72 14.27
CA ILE A 218 -10.40 3.64 15.38
C ILE A 218 -11.58 4.56 15.06
N VAL A 219 -11.83 4.87 13.79
CA VAL A 219 -12.86 5.83 13.37
C VAL A 219 -14.21 5.16 13.06
N ILE A 220 -14.26 3.84 12.92
CA ILE A 220 -15.51 3.07 12.70
C ILE A 220 -16.62 3.35 13.73
N PRO A 221 -16.36 3.36 15.06
CA PRO A 221 -17.42 3.55 16.04
C PRO A 221 -18.00 4.97 16.02
N TYR A 222 -17.37 5.92 15.33
CA TYR A 222 -17.83 7.31 15.29
C TYR A 222 -18.73 7.55 14.05
N PRO A 223 -19.90 8.18 14.23
CA PRO A 223 -20.78 8.53 13.11
C PRO A 223 -20.12 9.55 12.17
N PRO A 224 -20.51 9.55 10.88
CA PRO A 224 -19.88 10.39 9.85
C PRO A 224 -20.06 11.90 10.06
N GLU A 225 -20.96 12.30 10.96
CA GLU A 225 -21.23 13.68 11.38
C GLU A 225 -20.04 14.33 12.10
N TYR A 226 -19.10 13.53 12.62
CA TYR A 226 -17.84 14.03 13.18
C TYR A 226 -16.83 14.37 12.08
N LYS A 227 -17.07 15.49 11.39
CA LYS A 227 -16.24 16.00 10.28
C LYS A 227 -14.76 16.14 10.67
N GLU A 228 -14.49 16.59 11.90
CA GLU A 228 -13.15 16.71 12.46
C GLU A 228 -12.38 15.39 12.43
N LEU A 229 -12.96 14.35 13.03
CA LEU A 229 -12.31 13.05 13.14
C LEU A 229 -12.03 12.43 11.76
N ASN A 230 -12.93 12.66 10.80
CA ASN A 230 -12.76 12.24 9.41
C ASN A 230 -11.57 12.95 8.74
N ILE A 231 -11.39 14.25 8.95
CA ILE A 231 -10.27 15.02 8.41
C ILE A 231 -8.94 14.54 9.02
N ILE A 232 -8.91 14.31 10.34
CA ILE A 232 -7.73 13.82 11.07
C ILE A 232 -7.35 12.41 10.59
N GLU A 233 -8.30 11.48 10.57
CA GLU A 233 -8.11 10.11 10.09
C GLU A 233 -7.58 10.09 8.67
N SER A 234 -8.21 10.85 7.78
CA SER A 234 -7.82 10.86 6.39
C SER A 234 -6.41 11.45 6.20
N SER A 235 -6.00 12.44 7.02
CA SER A 235 -4.63 12.98 7.01
C SER A 235 -3.58 11.96 7.48
N PHE A 236 -3.92 11.19 8.51
CA PHE A 236 -3.03 10.12 9.01
C PHE A 236 -2.96 8.96 8.01
N ALA A 237 -4.10 8.55 7.46
CA ALA A 237 -4.19 7.48 6.47
C ALA A 237 -3.38 7.81 5.21
N THR A 238 -3.49 9.04 4.68
CA THR A 238 -2.70 9.47 3.51
C THR A 238 -1.21 9.60 3.83
N ALA A 239 -0.83 10.08 5.02
CA ALA A 239 0.56 10.11 5.46
C ALA A 239 1.16 8.69 5.50
N LEU A 240 0.43 7.71 6.05
CA LEU A 240 0.88 6.32 6.05
C LEU A 240 0.98 5.71 4.65
N ARG A 241 0.03 6.01 3.75
CA ARG A 241 0.12 5.59 2.34
C ARG A 241 1.34 6.20 1.65
N SER A 242 1.60 7.47 1.89
CA SER A 242 2.80 8.16 1.39
C SER A 242 4.09 7.53 1.94
N GLY A 243 4.09 7.17 3.23
CA GLY A 243 5.18 6.42 3.86
C GLY A 243 5.41 5.05 3.20
N LEU A 244 4.34 4.28 2.98
CA LEU A 244 4.39 3.00 2.27
C LEU A 244 4.98 3.16 0.86
N LEU A 245 4.53 4.15 0.08
CA LEU A 245 5.10 4.44 -1.24
C LEU A 245 6.58 4.82 -1.17
N GLY A 246 6.97 5.54 -0.12
CA GLY A 246 8.36 5.80 0.25
C GLY A 246 9.14 4.50 0.32
N PHE A 247 8.72 3.55 1.16
CA PHE A 247 9.37 2.24 1.31
C PHE A 247 9.49 1.48 -0.02
N TYR A 248 8.45 1.47 -0.87
CA TYR A 248 8.51 0.78 -2.17
C TYR A 248 9.41 1.46 -3.21
N SER A 249 9.69 2.76 -3.07
CA SER A 249 10.62 3.45 -3.95
C SER A 249 12.09 3.00 -3.74
N PHE A 250 12.38 2.33 -2.63
CA PHE A 250 13.68 1.74 -2.30
C PHE A 250 13.63 0.21 -2.40
N PRO A 251 13.85 -0.39 -3.58
CA PRO A 251 13.86 -1.84 -3.67
C PRO A 251 15.12 -2.42 -2.99
N PRO A 252 15.01 -3.67 -2.53
CA PRO A 252 16.15 -4.43 -2.03
C PRO A 252 17.23 -4.64 -3.09
N SER A 253 18.49 -4.73 -2.67
CA SER A 253 19.65 -4.90 -3.55
C SER A 253 19.60 -6.24 -4.30
N ALA A 254 19.94 -6.24 -5.59
CA ALA A 254 19.96 -7.44 -6.44
C ALA A 254 20.86 -8.55 -5.88
N THR A 255 21.95 -8.17 -5.20
CA THR A 255 22.87 -9.09 -4.52
C THR A 255 22.18 -9.86 -3.40
N VAL A 256 21.27 -9.20 -2.67
CA VAL A 256 20.56 -9.80 -1.55
C VAL A 256 19.44 -10.72 -2.05
N ILE A 257 18.71 -10.32 -3.10
CA ILE A 257 17.73 -11.18 -3.78
C ILE A 257 18.41 -12.47 -4.30
N LEU A 258 19.59 -12.34 -4.91
CA LEU A 258 20.38 -13.48 -5.37
C LEU A 258 20.90 -14.34 -4.22
N ALA A 259 21.32 -13.74 -3.10
CA ALA A 259 21.76 -14.47 -1.91
C ALA A 259 20.62 -15.28 -1.28
N VAL A 260 19.42 -14.68 -1.17
CA VAL A 260 18.20 -15.37 -0.71
C VAL A 260 17.85 -16.50 -1.67
N ARG A 261 17.81 -16.23 -2.98
CA ARG A 261 17.51 -17.25 -3.99
C ARG A 261 18.51 -18.41 -3.97
N ARG A 262 19.81 -18.13 -3.83
CA ARG A 262 20.87 -19.15 -3.68
C ARG A 262 20.69 -20.02 -2.44
N ARG A 263 20.23 -19.42 -1.35
CA ARG A 263 20.04 -20.12 -0.07
C ARG A 263 18.82 -21.05 -0.09
N PHE A 264 17.75 -20.66 -0.77
CA PHE A 264 16.49 -21.43 -0.81
C PHE A 264 16.33 -22.33 -2.06
N HIS A 265 17.04 -22.02 -3.15
CA HIS A 265 16.96 -22.74 -4.43
C HIS A 265 18.35 -23.14 -4.93
N ARG A 266 19.12 -23.81 -4.08
CA ARG A 266 20.53 -24.19 -4.35
C ARG A 266 20.69 -25.01 -5.65
N ASP A 267 19.72 -25.87 -5.95
CA ASP A 267 19.78 -26.77 -7.12
C ASP A 267 19.39 -26.10 -8.44
N SER A 268 18.61 -24.99 -8.40
CA SER A 268 18.14 -24.31 -9.62
C SER A 268 19.20 -23.41 -10.27
N LEU A 269 20.30 -23.12 -9.59
CA LEU A 269 21.38 -22.26 -10.09
C LEU A 269 22.56 -23.06 -10.66
N ASN A 270 22.53 -24.39 -10.53
CA ASN A 270 23.48 -25.30 -11.18
C ASN A 270 23.07 -25.68 -12.61
N ASP A 271 21.83 -25.37 -13.03
CA ASP A 271 21.41 -25.54 -14.41
C ASP A 271 21.93 -24.37 -15.26
N LYS A 272 22.82 -24.71 -16.20
CA LYS A 272 23.60 -23.87 -17.13
C LYS A 272 22.78 -23.03 -18.12
N HIS A 273 21.63 -22.48 -17.72
CA HIS A 273 20.75 -21.66 -18.57
C HIS A 273 20.45 -20.29 -17.98
N LEU A 274 21.48 -19.62 -17.45
CA LEU A 274 21.50 -18.16 -17.40
C LEU A 274 21.84 -17.66 -18.81
N GLY A 275 20.83 -17.15 -19.51
CA GLY A 275 20.98 -16.52 -20.83
C GLY A 275 22.02 -15.38 -20.84
N PRO A 276 22.46 -14.97 -22.04
CA PRO A 276 23.61 -14.08 -22.21
C PRO A 276 23.27 -12.69 -21.69
N GLY A 277 23.86 -12.31 -20.55
CA GLY A 277 23.67 -10.97 -19.99
C GLY A 277 24.07 -10.80 -18.53
N ILE A 278 24.21 -11.89 -17.77
CA ILE A 278 24.69 -11.83 -16.39
C ILE A 278 26.06 -12.52 -16.34
N ARG A 279 27.12 -11.76 -16.65
CA ARG A 279 28.48 -12.17 -16.27
C ARG A 279 28.60 -12.01 -14.76
N LEU A 280 28.81 -13.13 -14.07
CA LEU A 280 29.30 -13.12 -12.70
C LEU A 280 30.73 -12.55 -12.71
N PRO A 281 31.15 -11.78 -11.71
CA PRO A 281 32.57 -11.50 -11.54
C PRO A 281 33.29 -12.83 -11.30
N ASP A 282 34.33 -13.09 -12.10
CA ASP A 282 35.19 -14.25 -11.94
C ASP A 282 35.81 -14.19 -10.54
N ASN A 283 35.55 -15.24 -9.76
CA ASN A 283 36.16 -15.41 -8.46
C ASN A 283 37.55 -16.01 -8.66
N ASP A 284 38.46 -15.21 -9.21
CA ASP A 284 39.89 -15.50 -9.19
C ASP A 284 40.42 -15.18 -7.80
N SER A 285 40.29 -16.16 -6.91
CA SER A 285 41.12 -16.26 -5.72
C SER A 285 41.39 -17.72 -5.41
N ASN A 286 42.18 -18.34 -6.28
CA ASN A 286 43.10 -19.41 -5.91
C ASN A 286 44.46 -18.76 -5.58
N VAL A 287 44.71 -18.45 -4.30
CA VAL A 287 45.95 -18.69 -3.54
C VAL A 287 45.57 -18.61 -2.06
#